data_AF-A0A537NIR2-F1
#
_entry.id   AF-A0A537NIR2-F1
#
_cell.length_a   1.000
_cell.length_b   1.000
_cell.length_c   1.000
_cell.angle_alpha   90.00
_cell.angle_beta   90.00
_cell.angle_gamma   90.00
#
_symmetry.space_group_name_H-M   'P 1'
#
loop_
_entity.id
_entity.type
_entity.pdbx_description
1 polymer ?
#
loop_
_entity_poly.entity_id
_entity_poly.type
_entity_poly.pdbx_seq_one_letter_code
_entity_poly.pdbx_strand_id
1 'polypeptide(L)'
;MTSRAKLGFSDFDESEKQAFAPVPQVVARRLPDSGRMSLYLASHAGTISGMSRQEAEALLKELIDHATQRQFVYSHRWRVNDLVMWDDRCTMHRGLDFDDQRYKRDMRRATVSDVAPTCDQMGLAVAAE
;
A
#
# COMPACT_ATOMS: atom_id res chain seq x y z
N MET A 1 4.70 -13.01 4.15
CA MET A 1 4.67 -13.22 2.67
C MET A 1 4.02 -12.00 2.03
N THR A 2 4.60 -11.47 0.94
CA THR A 2 4.04 -10.31 0.21
C THR A 2 2.75 -10.70 -0.51
N SER A 3 1.93 -9.71 -0.91
CA SER A 3 0.66 -9.95 -1.61
C SER A 3 0.82 -10.71 -2.94
N ARG A 4 1.94 -10.51 -3.67
CA ARG A 4 2.23 -11.21 -4.92
C ARG A 4 2.44 -12.71 -4.71
N ALA A 5 3.22 -13.08 -3.69
CA ALA A 5 3.41 -14.48 -3.31
C ALA A 5 2.10 -15.14 -2.89
N LYS A 6 1.22 -14.43 -2.17
CA LYS A 6 -0.12 -14.93 -1.80
C LYS A 6 -1.02 -15.20 -3.00
N LEU A 7 -0.79 -14.51 -4.12
CA LEU A 7 -1.52 -14.68 -5.38
C LEU A 7 -0.86 -15.70 -6.32
N GLY A 8 0.18 -16.41 -5.87
CA GLY A 8 0.87 -17.42 -6.66
C GLY A 8 1.94 -16.88 -7.62
N PHE A 9 2.28 -15.59 -7.54
CA PHE A 9 3.39 -15.02 -8.30
C PHE A 9 4.70 -15.21 -7.51
N SER A 10 5.34 -16.37 -7.69
CA SER A 10 6.63 -16.72 -7.07
C SER A 10 7.81 -16.73 -8.04
N ASP A 11 7.54 -16.90 -9.33
CA ASP A 11 8.55 -17.24 -10.33
C ASP A 11 9.05 -15.97 -11.01
N PHE A 12 9.88 -15.20 -10.30
CA PHE A 12 10.53 -14.00 -10.82
C PHE A 12 11.94 -14.32 -11.34
N ASP A 13 12.32 -13.72 -12.46
CA ASP A 13 13.72 -13.74 -12.91
C ASP A 13 14.62 -12.83 -12.04
N GLU A 14 15.94 -12.87 -12.22
CA GLU A 14 16.86 -12.07 -11.41
C GLU A 14 16.69 -10.56 -11.62
N SER A 15 16.33 -10.13 -12.82
CA SER A 15 16.08 -8.71 -13.10
C SER A 15 14.83 -8.21 -12.39
N GLU A 16 13.78 -9.03 -12.35
CA GLU A 16 12.55 -8.76 -11.63
C GLU A 16 12.76 -8.77 -10.12
N LYS A 17 13.54 -9.72 -9.58
CA LYS A 17 13.90 -9.72 -8.16
C LYS A 17 14.61 -8.45 -7.76
N GLN A 18 15.54 -7.96 -8.59
CA GLN A 18 16.24 -6.71 -8.35
C GLN A 18 15.30 -5.50 -8.43
N ALA A 19 14.39 -5.48 -9.41
CA ALA A 19 13.39 -4.43 -9.56
C ALA A 19 12.36 -4.39 -8.42
N PHE A 20 12.09 -5.54 -7.79
CA PHE A 20 11.16 -5.67 -6.66
C PHE A 20 11.87 -5.81 -5.31
N ALA A 21 13.14 -5.41 -5.24
CA ALA A 21 13.88 -5.38 -3.99
C ALA A 21 13.07 -4.61 -2.92
N PRO A 22 12.92 -5.16 -1.70
CA PRO A 22 12.18 -4.49 -0.64
C PRO A 22 12.75 -3.10 -0.34
N VAL A 23 11.85 -2.11 -0.21
CA VAL A 23 12.22 -0.74 0.15
C VAL A 23 11.63 -0.42 1.52
N PRO A 24 12.45 -0.05 2.52
CA PRO A 24 11.94 0.30 3.84
C PRO A 24 11.10 1.59 3.79
N GLN A 25 10.00 1.58 4.55
CA GLN A 25 9.10 2.71 4.71
C GLN A 25 8.71 2.82 6.19
N VAL A 26 8.44 4.03 6.66
CA VAL A 26 7.95 4.23 8.03
C VAL A 26 6.51 3.74 8.16
N VAL A 27 6.17 3.10 9.28
CA VAL A 27 4.78 2.66 9.56
C VAL A 27 3.88 3.87 9.88
N ALA A 28 4.42 4.90 10.53
CA ALA A 28 3.71 6.13 10.85
C ALA A 28 4.35 7.30 10.10
N ARG A 29 3.62 7.88 9.15
CA ARG A 29 4.07 9.00 8.32
C ARG A 29 3.47 10.31 8.82
N ARG A 30 4.27 11.37 8.87
CA ARG A 30 3.78 12.75 9.02
C ARG A 30 3.67 13.40 7.65
N LEU A 31 2.50 13.92 7.31
CA LEU A 31 2.28 14.62 6.03
C LEU A 31 2.83 16.05 6.13
N PRO A 32 3.70 16.49 5.21
CA PRO A 32 4.33 17.82 5.30
C PRO A 32 3.29 18.95 5.18
N ASP A 33 2.33 18.81 4.28
CA ASP A 33 1.37 19.88 3.95
C ASP A 33 0.33 20.14 5.05
N SER A 34 -0.08 19.09 5.77
CA SER A 34 -1.16 19.18 6.78
C SER A 34 -0.68 18.96 8.21
N GLY A 35 0.54 18.47 8.41
CA GLY A 35 1.08 18.07 9.71
C GLY A 35 0.41 16.85 10.34
N ARG A 36 -0.59 16.25 9.68
CA ARG A 36 -1.31 15.07 10.17
C ARG A 36 -0.44 13.82 10.14
N MET A 37 -0.72 12.91 11.06
CA MET A 37 -0.19 11.55 11.04
C MET A 37 -1.09 10.63 10.21
N SER A 38 -0.48 9.74 9.42
CA SER A 38 -1.13 8.62 8.74
C SER A 38 -0.38 7.32 9.03
N LEU A 39 -1.12 6.21 9.06
CA LEU A 39 -0.52 4.89 9.03
C LEU A 39 -0.20 4.54 7.59
N TYR A 40 1.07 4.31 7.27
CA TYR A 40 1.49 3.91 5.94
C TYR A 40 1.42 2.39 5.82
N LEU A 41 0.21 1.91 5.59
CA LEU A 41 -0.12 0.49 5.51
C LEU A 41 -0.35 0.09 4.05
N ALA A 42 0.07 -1.12 3.69
CA ALA A 42 -0.24 -1.70 2.40
C ALA A 42 -0.20 -3.23 2.44
N SER A 43 -0.89 -3.86 1.49
CA SER A 43 -0.92 -5.32 1.35
C SER A 43 0.45 -5.96 1.06
N HIS A 44 1.42 -5.17 0.61
CA HIS A 44 2.77 -5.62 0.30
C HIS A 44 3.75 -5.50 1.47
N ALA A 45 3.36 -4.85 2.58
CA ALA A 45 4.16 -4.85 3.80
C ALA A 45 4.12 -6.24 4.45
N GLY A 46 5.29 -6.78 4.83
CA GLY A 46 5.39 -8.13 5.40
C GLY A 46 6.45 -8.31 6.49
N THR A 47 7.26 -7.30 6.76
CA THR A 47 8.27 -7.25 7.83
C THR A 47 8.29 -5.86 8.44
N ILE A 48 8.77 -5.76 9.68
CA ILE A 48 9.03 -4.51 10.39
C ILE A 48 10.41 -4.66 11.01
N SER A 49 11.30 -3.70 10.76
CA SER A 49 12.67 -3.73 11.29
C SER A 49 12.66 -3.84 12.81
N GLY A 50 13.46 -4.77 13.36
CA GLY A 50 13.54 -5.03 14.80
C GLY A 50 12.41 -5.90 15.37
N MET A 51 11.53 -6.46 14.55
CA MET A 51 10.51 -7.43 14.95
C MET A 51 10.76 -8.78 14.28
N SER A 52 10.37 -9.88 14.95
CA SER A 52 10.25 -11.14 14.24
C SER A 52 9.16 -11.04 13.17
N ARG A 53 9.26 -11.85 12.12
CA ARG A 53 8.27 -11.87 11.05
C ARG A 53 6.86 -12.17 11.55
N GLN A 54 6.72 -13.05 12.54
CA GLN A 54 5.41 -13.41 13.10
C GLN A 54 4.78 -12.22 13.84
N GLU A 55 5.57 -11.50 14.64
CA GLU A 55 5.10 -10.29 15.34
C GLU A 55 4.75 -9.18 14.35
N ALA A 56 5.59 -8.97 13.32
CA ALA A 56 5.33 -7.99 12.28
C ALA A 56 4.05 -8.28 11.49
N GLU A 57 3.85 -9.53 11.06
CA GLU A 57 2.65 -9.95 10.34
C GLU A 57 1.38 -9.81 11.21
N ALA A 58 1.47 -10.11 12.51
CA ALA A 58 0.37 -9.93 13.46
C ALA A 58 0.01 -8.45 13.64
N LEU A 59 1.00 -7.58 13.88
CA LEU A 59 0.78 -6.15 14.06
C LEU A 59 0.24 -5.49 12.78
N LEU A 60 0.83 -5.78 11.62
CA LEU A 60 0.34 -5.25 10.35
C LEU A 60 -1.12 -5.66 10.10
N LYS A 61 -1.48 -6.90 10.44
CA LYS A 61 -2.86 -7.36 10.34
C LYS A 61 -3.79 -6.56 11.25
N GLU A 62 -3.43 -6.38 12.52
CA GLU A 62 -4.22 -5.60 13.48
C GLU A 62 -4.42 -4.15 13.01
N LEU A 63 -3.34 -3.50 12.55
CA LEU A 63 -3.40 -2.13 12.04
C LEU A 63 -4.28 -2.02 10.78
N ILE A 64 -4.19 -2.98 9.86
CA ILE A 64 -5.04 -3.02 8.66
C ILE A 64 -6.50 -3.25 9.05
N ASP A 65 -6.79 -4.19 9.95
CA ASP A 65 -8.14 -4.46 10.43
C ASP A 65 -8.75 -3.20 11.08
N HIS A 66 -7.97 -2.48 11.90
CA HIS A 66 -8.39 -1.21 12.49
C HIS A 66 -8.64 -0.13 11.43
N ALA A 67 -7.67 0.12 10.56
CA ALA A 67 -7.73 1.18 9.55
C ALA A 67 -8.80 0.96 8.47
N THR A 68 -9.33 -0.28 8.35
CA THR A 68 -10.38 -0.63 7.39
C THR A 68 -11.77 -0.82 8.01
N GLN A 69 -11.94 -0.46 9.30
CA GLN A 69 -13.26 -0.36 9.92
C GLN A 69 -14.15 0.63 9.16
N ARG A 70 -15.47 0.39 9.17
CA ARG A 70 -16.46 1.18 8.39
C ARG A 70 -16.36 2.69 8.59
N GLN A 71 -16.02 3.15 9.80
CA GLN A 71 -15.86 4.56 10.13
C GLN A 71 -14.69 5.26 9.41
N PHE A 72 -13.72 4.51 8.87
CA PHE A 72 -12.58 5.03 8.11
C PHE A 72 -12.71 4.79 6.60
N VAL A 73 -13.81 4.17 6.15
CA VAL A 73 -13.97 3.72 4.76
C VAL A 73 -15.00 4.58 4.03
N TYR A 74 -14.54 5.21 2.96
CA TYR A 74 -15.41 5.77 1.92
C TYR A 74 -15.60 4.74 0.79
N SER A 75 -16.85 4.55 0.34
CA SER A 75 -17.18 3.70 -0.80
C SER A 75 -17.73 4.54 -1.96
N HIS A 76 -16.99 4.59 -3.06
CA HIS A 76 -17.37 5.34 -4.24
C HIS A 76 -18.21 4.48 -5.19
N ARG A 77 -19.39 4.96 -5.57
CA ARG A 77 -20.22 4.38 -6.63
C ARG A 77 -19.96 5.11 -7.93
N TRP A 78 -19.19 4.47 -8.80
CA TRP A 78 -18.78 5.02 -10.09
C TRP A 78 -19.97 5.36 -11.00
N ARG A 79 -19.84 6.48 -11.70
CA ARG A 79 -20.63 6.86 -12.86
C ARG A 79 -19.69 7.06 -14.05
N VAL A 80 -20.26 6.96 -15.25
CA VAL A 80 -19.52 7.22 -16.49
C VAL A 80 -18.97 8.65 -16.45
N ASN A 81 -17.68 8.78 -16.76
CA ASN A 81 -16.91 10.03 -16.74
C ASN A 81 -16.61 10.62 -15.35
N ASP A 82 -16.83 9.87 -14.25
CA ASP A 82 -16.30 10.29 -12.96
C ASP A 82 -14.76 10.31 -13.02
N LEU A 83 -14.18 11.40 -12.53
CA LEU A 83 -12.76 11.51 -12.22
C LEU A 83 -12.61 11.52 -10.70
N VAL A 84 -12.00 10.47 -10.17
CA VAL A 84 -11.67 10.37 -8.75
C VAL A 84 -10.16 10.51 -8.60
N MET A 85 -9.75 11.43 -7.74
CA MET A 85 -8.37 11.62 -7.32
C MET A 85 -8.26 11.31 -5.84
N TRP A 86 -7.23 10.58 -5.45
CA TRP A 86 -6.92 10.28 -4.06
C TRP A 86 -5.43 10.49 -3.79
N ASP A 87 -5.09 10.76 -2.53
CA ASP A 87 -3.70 10.92 -2.09
C ASP A 87 -3.22 9.60 -1.44
N ASP A 88 -2.38 8.84 -2.17
CA ASP A 88 -1.81 7.58 -1.69
C ASP A 88 -0.92 7.75 -0.45
N ARG A 89 -0.45 8.97 -0.13
CA ARG A 89 0.36 9.23 1.07
C ARG A 89 -0.45 9.04 2.36
N CYS A 90 -1.79 9.05 2.27
CA CYS A 90 -2.68 8.98 3.43
C CYS A 90 -3.93 8.11 3.24
N THR A 91 -3.99 7.31 2.16
CA THR A 91 -5.13 6.44 1.89
C THR A 91 -4.69 5.04 1.50
N MET A 92 -5.49 4.03 1.88
CA MET A 92 -5.50 2.74 1.22
C MET A 92 -6.74 2.66 0.33
N HIS A 93 -6.66 1.96 -0.79
CA HIS A 93 -7.80 1.75 -1.67
C HIS A 93 -7.84 0.32 -2.20
N ARG A 94 -9.05 -0.15 -2.57
CA ARG A 94 -9.25 -1.42 -3.25
C ARG A 94 -10.46 -1.37 -4.17
N GLY A 95 -10.41 -2.17 -5.24
CA GLY A 95 -11.61 -2.53 -6.00
C GLY A 95 -12.48 -3.50 -5.20
N LEU A 96 -13.77 -3.51 -5.49
CA LEU A 96 -14.68 -4.59 -5.13
C LEU A 96 -14.87 -5.49 -6.34
N ASP A 97 -15.23 -6.74 -6.09
CA ASP A 97 -15.60 -7.70 -7.12
C ASP A 97 -16.77 -7.17 -7.95
N PHE A 98 -16.79 -7.53 -9.23
CA PHE A 98 -17.88 -7.26 -10.16
C PHE A 98 -18.00 -8.42 -11.13
N ASP A 99 -19.16 -8.54 -11.77
CA ASP A 99 -19.41 -9.56 -12.79
C ASP A 99 -18.69 -9.17 -14.09
N ASP A 100 -17.44 -9.61 -14.20
CA ASP A 100 -16.52 -9.32 -15.30
C ASP A 100 -16.80 -10.16 -16.56
N GLN A 101 -17.58 -11.22 -16.44
CA GLN A 101 -18.09 -11.99 -17.57
C GLN A 101 -19.22 -11.26 -18.29
N ARG A 102 -20.07 -10.57 -17.54
CA ARG A 102 -21.22 -9.84 -18.07
C ARG A 102 -20.90 -8.39 -18.43
N TYR A 103 -20.07 -7.71 -17.65
CA TYR A 103 -19.84 -6.28 -17.78
C TYR A 103 -18.38 -5.94 -18.08
N LYS A 104 -18.17 -5.06 -19.05
CA LYS A 104 -16.84 -4.47 -19.31
C LYS A 104 -16.61 -3.27 -18.40
N ARG A 105 -15.40 -3.16 -17.85
CA ARG A 105 -14.97 -2.03 -17.02
C ARG A 105 -13.65 -1.47 -17.53
N ASP A 106 -13.72 -0.36 -18.27
CA ASP A 106 -12.55 0.38 -18.77
C ASP A 106 -12.26 1.55 -17.81
N MET A 107 -11.09 1.50 -17.17
CA MET A 107 -10.60 2.50 -16.22
C MET A 107 -9.23 2.96 -16.67
N ARG A 108 -9.03 4.29 -16.74
CA ARG A 108 -7.73 4.88 -17.06
C ARG A 108 -7.13 5.51 -15.82
N ARG A 109 -5.84 5.28 -15.58
CA ARG A 109 -5.14 5.81 -14.42
C ARG A 109 -3.91 6.60 -14.85
N ALA A 110 -3.77 7.80 -14.28
CA ALA A 110 -2.50 8.52 -14.23
C ALA A 110 -2.03 8.54 -12.77
N THR A 111 -0.71 8.51 -12.57
CA THR A 111 -0.11 8.53 -11.24
C THR A 111 1.01 9.56 -11.25
N VAL A 112 1.04 10.41 -10.22
CA VAL A 112 2.11 11.39 -10.01
C VAL A 112 3.12 10.79 -9.04
N SER A 113 4.40 10.91 -9.35
CA SER A 113 5.47 10.45 -8.47
C SER A 113 5.51 11.26 -7.18
N ASP A 114 5.67 10.58 -6.04
CA ASP A 114 6.03 11.24 -4.77
C ASP A 114 7.52 11.62 -4.77
N VAL A 115 7.95 12.38 -3.76
CA VAL A 115 9.28 13.01 -3.73
C VAL A 115 10.45 12.04 -3.49
N ALA A 116 10.27 11.05 -2.61
CA ALA A 116 11.31 10.08 -2.19
C ALA A 116 10.69 8.96 -1.32
N PRO A 117 11.40 7.87 -1.00
CA PRO A 117 11.04 6.96 0.08
C PRO A 117 10.88 7.68 1.44
N THR A 118 9.99 7.19 2.29
CA THR A 118 9.66 7.87 3.56
C THR A 118 10.77 7.82 4.60
N CYS A 119 11.57 6.75 4.63
CA CYS A 119 12.77 6.70 5.47
C CYS A 119 13.76 7.81 5.08
N ASP A 120 13.97 8.02 3.78
CA ASP A 120 14.84 9.10 3.26
C ASP A 120 14.28 10.48 3.60
N GLN A 121 12.96 10.69 3.44
CA GLN A 121 12.29 11.93 3.83
C GLN A 121 12.48 12.26 5.33
N MET A 122 12.63 11.24 6.18
CA MET A 122 12.81 11.39 7.63
C MET A 122 14.27 11.29 8.10
N GLY A 123 15.23 11.09 7.18
CA GLY A 123 16.64 10.88 7.53
C GLY A 123 16.89 9.61 8.36
N LEU A 124 16.05 8.59 8.22
CA LEU A 124 16.17 7.33 8.95
C LEU A 124 17.04 6.35 8.15
N ALA A 125 18.20 6.01 8.72
CA ALA A 125 19.00 4.91 8.20
C ALA A 125 18.38 3.58 8.65
N VAL A 126 17.85 2.82 7.69
CA VAL A 126 17.40 1.43 7.92
C VAL A 126 18.44 0.51 7.31
N ALA A 127 19.00 -0.40 8.10
CA ALA A 127 19.91 -1.41 7.59
C ALA A 127 19.19 -2.26 6.55
N ALA A 128 19.83 -2.51 5.41
CA ALA A 128 19.36 -3.53 4.47
C ALA A 128 19.51 -4.89 5.15
N GLU A 129 18.38 -5.56 5.43
CA GLU A 129 18.34 -6.98 5.80
C GLU A 129 18.43 -7.86 4.55
#